data_AF-A4H4E4-F1
#
_entry.id   AF-A4H4E4-F1
#
_cell.length_a   1.000
_cell.length_b   1.000
_cell.length_c   1.000
_cell.angle_alpha   90.00
_cell.angle_beta   90.00
_cell.angle_gamma   90.00
#
_symmetry.space_group_name_H-M   'P 1'
#
loop_
_entity.id
_entity.type
_entity.pdbx_description
1 polymer ?
#
loop_
_entity_poly.entity_id
_entity_poly.type
_entity_poly.pdbx_seq_one_letter_code
_entity_poly.pdbx_strand_id
1 'polypeptide(L)'
;MVVIKGGGQTYSVGNGRQMEWDEVPASFKEKMADQKEIEKCIDLRAKAQRCISDRGFWAPDCVNLTEAFHLCQSNELTRTELTQRRATE
;
A
#
# COMPACT_ATOMS: atom_id res chain seq x y z
N MET A 1 -7.41 9.91 12.25
CA MET A 1 -6.03 10.10 11.77
C MET A 1 -5.80 9.05 10.69
N VAL A 2 -5.85 9.41 9.40
CA VAL A 2 -5.67 8.44 8.31
C VAL A 2 -4.38 8.81 7.58
N VAL A 3 -3.39 7.94 7.74
CA VAL A 3 -2.12 8.00 7.00
C VAL A 3 -2.28 7.02 5.84
N ILE A 4 -2.53 7.51 4.63
CA ILE A 4 -2.56 6.64 3.45
C ILE A 4 -1.11 6.40 3.03
N LYS A 5 -0.56 5.24 3.43
CA LYS A 5 0.75 4.78 2.97
C LYS A 5 0.60 4.13 1.60
N GLY A 6 1.05 4.83 0.57
CA GLY A 6 1.24 4.27 -0.77
C GLY A 6 2.38 4.99 -1.47
N GLY A 7 3.42 4.24 -1.85
CA GLY A 7 4.46 4.67 -2.80
C GLY A 7 5.42 5.77 -2.31
N GLY A 8 6.32 5.45 -1.37
CA GLY A 8 7.62 6.11 -1.17
C GLY A 8 7.67 7.60 -0.81
N GLN A 9 6.56 8.33 -0.88
CA GLN A 9 6.46 9.74 -0.50
C GLN A 9 5.28 9.94 0.45
N THR A 10 5.60 10.26 1.71
CA THR A 10 4.63 10.80 2.65
C THR A 10 4.30 12.23 2.25
N TYR A 11 3.13 12.43 1.65
CA TYR A 11 2.58 13.76 1.50
C TYR A 11 2.15 14.26 2.88
N SER A 12 2.68 15.40 3.31
CA SER A 12 2.20 16.10 4.50
C SER A 12 0.79 16.60 4.22
N VAL A 13 -0.23 15.81 4.52
CA VAL A 13 -1.63 16.26 4.54
C VAL A 13 -1.78 17.14 5.78
N GLY A 14 -1.37 18.40 5.65
CA GLY A 14 -1.68 19.44 6.62
C GLY A 14 -3.19 19.46 6.83
N ASN A 15 -3.63 19.16 8.05
CA ASN A 15 -5.00 19.22 8.55
C ASN A 15 -6.00 18.13 8.16
N GLY A 16 -5.59 16.91 7.79
CA GLY A 16 -6.47 15.73 7.84
C GLY A 16 -7.86 15.88 7.21
N ARG A 17 -8.03 16.77 6.22
CA ARG A 17 -9.30 16.95 5.51
C ARG A 17 -9.48 15.77 4.57
N GLN A 18 -10.68 15.21 4.58
CA GLN A 18 -11.15 14.38 3.48
C GLN A 18 -11.23 15.28 2.23
N MET A 19 -10.65 14.80 1.13
CA MET A 19 -10.57 15.50 -0.14
C MET A 19 -11.36 14.67 -1.16
N GLU A 20 -12.18 15.34 -1.96
CA GLU A 20 -12.93 14.66 -3.01
C GLU A 20 -11.97 14.08 -4.04
N TRP A 21 -12.31 12.94 -4.63
CA TRP A 21 -11.40 12.22 -5.53
C TRP A 21 -10.94 13.09 -6.72
N ASP A 22 -11.79 14.00 -7.21
CA ASP A 22 -11.44 14.92 -8.29
C ASP A 22 -10.36 15.94 -7.90
N GLU A 23 -10.32 16.33 -6.63
CA GLU A 23 -9.34 17.29 -6.08
C GLU A 23 -7.97 16.65 -5.78
N VAL A 24 -7.89 15.32 -5.75
CA VAL A 24 -6.63 14.59 -5.55
C VAL A 24 -5.67 14.87 -6.72
N PRO A 25 -4.40 15.26 -6.47
CA PRO A 25 -3.44 15.59 -7.52
C PRO A 25 -3.29 14.49 -8.57
N ALA A 26 -3.25 14.87 -9.85
CA ALA A 26 -3.08 13.94 -10.97
C ALA A 26 -1.83 13.04 -10.81
N SER A 27 -0.70 13.59 -10.36
CA SER A 27 0.52 12.83 -10.10
C SER A 27 0.36 11.78 -9.00
N PHE A 28 -0.56 11.97 -8.05
CA PHE A 28 -0.89 10.95 -7.06
C PHE A 28 -1.77 9.85 -7.66
N LYS A 29 -2.75 10.21 -8.50
CA LYS A 29 -3.60 9.24 -9.22
C LYS A 29 -2.77 8.36 -10.16
N GLU A 30 -1.83 8.94 -10.88
CA GLU A 30 -0.86 8.22 -11.72
C GLU A 30 -0.02 7.25 -10.88
N LYS A 31 0.57 7.72 -9.77
CA LYS A 31 1.33 6.84 -8.86
C LYS A 31 0.49 5.74 -8.24
N MET A 32 -0.79 5.98 -7.96
CA MET A 32 -1.73 4.96 -7.48
C MET A 32 -2.02 3.92 -8.57
N ALA A 33 -2.17 4.34 -9.83
CA ALA A 33 -2.34 3.44 -10.96
C ALA A 33 -1.04 2.64 -11.25
N ASP A 34 0.12 3.25 -11.03
CA ASP A 34 1.44 2.64 -11.19
C ASP A 34 1.83 1.70 -10.04
N GLN A 35 1.02 1.60 -8.98
CA GLN A 35 1.22 0.58 -7.96
C GLN A 35 0.98 -0.79 -8.56
N LYS A 36 2.06 -1.39 -9.10
CA LYS A 36 2.06 -2.78 -9.53
C LYS A 36 1.71 -3.66 -8.33
N GLU A 37 0.61 -4.37 -8.45
CA GLU A 37 0.31 -5.45 -7.53
C GLU A 37 1.41 -6.51 -7.63
N ILE A 38 2.01 -6.84 -6.50
CA ILE A 38 2.97 -7.92 -6.42
C ILE A 38 2.14 -9.20 -6.30
N GLU A 39 2.09 -9.99 -7.38
CA GLU A 39 1.27 -11.21 -7.46
C GLU A 39 1.38 -12.11 -6.23
N LYS A 40 2.60 -12.27 -5.70
CA LYS A 40 2.89 -13.10 -4.51
C LYS A 40 2.22 -12.61 -3.23
N CYS A 41 1.79 -11.34 -3.18
CA CYS A 41 1.17 -10.72 -2.01
C CYS A 41 -0.33 -10.43 -2.20
N ILE A 42 -0.91 -10.73 -3.37
CA ILE A 42 -2.32 -10.41 -3.68
C ILE A 42 -3.28 -11.12 -2.73
N ASP A 43 -3.04 -12.39 -2.42
CA ASP A 43 -3.92 -13.15 -1.52
C ASP A 43 -3.98 -12.54 -0.10
N LEU A 44 -2.85 -12.03 0.39
CA LEU A 44 -2.78 -11.35 1.69
C LEU A 44 -3.54 -10.03 1.64
N ARG A 45 -3.42 -9.27 0.54
CA ARG A 45 -4.21 -8.06 0.31
C ARG A 45 -5.70 -8.36 0.33
N ALA A 46 -6.15 -9.36 -0.42
CA ALA A 46 -7.56 -9.74 -0.52
C ALA A 46 -8.13 -10.16 0.85
N LYS A 47 -7.36 -10.94 1.63
CA LYS A 47 -7.75 -11.33 3.00
C LYS A 47 -7.85 -10.14 3.93
N ALA A 48 -6.87 -9.23 3.90
CA ALA A 48 -6.89 -8.01 4.71
C ALA A 48 -8.09 -7.12 4.34
N GLN A 49 -8.32 -6.88 3.05
CA GLN A 49 -9.44 -6.08 2.56
C GLN A 49 -10.79 -6.67 2.98
N ARG A 50 -10.98 -7.99 2.80
CA ARG A 50 -12.21 -8.65 3.23
C ARG A 50 -12.43 -8.52 4.75
N CYS A 51 -11.39 -8.71 5.56
CA CYS A 51 -11.48 -8.53 7.01
C CYS A 51 -11.89 -7.10 7.37
N ILE A 52 -11.27 -6.10 6.75
CA ILE A 52 -11.57 -4.68 6.98
C ILE A 52 -13.01 -4.36 6.59
N SER A 53 -13.50 -4.87 5.46
CA SER A 53 -14.89 -4.71 5.03
C SER A 53 -15.89 -5.33 6.02
N ASP A 54 -15.56 -6.49 6.58
CA ASP A 54 -16.47 -7.23 7.48
C ASP A 54 -16.44 -6.72 8.93
N ARG A 55 -15.28 -6.26 9.42
CA ARG A 55 -15.03 -6.01 10.86
C ARG A 55 -14.50 -4.60 11.18
N GLY A 56 -14.18 -3.82 10.16
CA GLY A 56 -13.57 -2.51 10.31
C GLY A 56 -12.03 -2.57 10.43
N PHE A 57 -11.39 -1.47 10.05
CA PHE A 57 -9.94 -1.38 9.90
C PHE A 57 -9.15 -1.70 11.19
N TRP A 58 -9.69 -1.31 12.35
CA TRP A 58 -9.00 -1.43 13.63
C TRP A 58 -9.24 -2.75 14.36
N ALA A 59 -9.96 -3.70 13.75
CA ALA A 59 -10.10 -5.03 14.32
C ALA A 59 -8.72 -5.72 14.36
N PRO A 60 -8.30 -6.31 15.50
CA PRO A 60 -6.95 -6.86 15.68
C PRO A 60 -6.54 -7.85 14.58
N ASP A 61 -7.46 -8.73 14.17
CA ASP A 61 -7.21 -9.69 13.10
C ASP A 61 -6.93 -9.02 11.76
N CYS A 62 -7.62 -7.92 11.47
CA CYS A 62 -7.48 -7.18 10.21
C CYS A 62 -6.18 -6.36 10.19
N VAL A 63 -5.76 -5.84 11.35
CA VAL A 63 -4.44 -5.21 11.52
C VAL A 63 -3.34 -6.22 11.23
N ASN A 64 -3.40 -7.41 11.83
CA ASN A 64 -2.40 -8.47 11.61
C ASN A 64 -2.32 -8.89 10.13
N LEU A 65 -3.46 -9.04 9.46
CA LEU A 65 -3.50 -9.36 8.03
C LEU A 65 -2.90 -8.24 7.17
N THR A 66 -3.14 -6.98 7.54
CA THR A 66 -2.61 -5.81 6.85
C THR A 66 -1.09 -5.71 7.04
N GLU A 67 -0.58 -5.97 8.25
CA GLU A 67 0.86 -6.05 8.51
C GLU A 67 1.52 -7.16 7.71
N ALA A 68 0.92 -8.36 7.66
CA ALA A 68 1.42 -9.48 6.88
C ALA A 68 1.50 -9.14 5.38
N PHE A 69 0.48 -8.46 4.85
CA PHE A 69 0.48 -7.95 3.47
C PHE A 69 1.63 -6.97 3.24
N HIS A 70 1.81 -5.97 4.13
CA HIS A 70 2.88 -5.00 3.98
C HIS A 70 4.28 -5.62 4.09
N LEU A 71 4.47 -6.60 4.99
CA LEU A 71 5.73 -7.34 5.09
C LEU A 71 6.04 -8.11 3.80
N CYS A 72 5.05 -8.79 3.22
CA CYS A 72 5.21 -9.43 1.92
C CYS A 72 5.64 -8.42 0.85
N GLN A 73 4.94 -7.28 0.78
CA GLN A 73 5.20 -6.27 -0.23
C GLN A 73 6.61 -5.68 -0.10
N SER A 74 7.05 -5.36 1.13
CA SER A 74 8.40 -4.88 1.40
C SER A 74 9.47 -5.89 0.99
N ASN A 75 9.31 -7.16 1.37
CA ASN A 75 10.28 -8.21 1.02
C ASN A 75 10.42 -8.41 -0.49
N GLU A 76 9.29 -8.37 -1.21
CA GLU A 76 9.26 -8.56 -2.65
C GLU A 76 9.87 -7.37 -3.42
N LEU A 77 9.61 -6.14 -2.96
CA LEU A 77 10.26 -4.94 -3.50
C LEU A 77 11.77 -5.00 -3.28
N THR A 78 12.22 -5.31 -2.05
CA THR A 78 13.65 -5.47 -1.75
C THR A 78 14.30 -6.54 -2.62
N ARG A 79 13.65 -7.70 -2.82
CA ARG A 79 14.18 -8.75 -3.68
C ARG A 79 14.31 -8.28 -5.14
N THR A 80 13.31 -7.54 -5.64
CA THR A 80 13.32 -7.02 -7.01
C THR A 80 14.42 -5.98 -7.22
N GLU A 81 14.59 -5.04 -6.28
CA GLU A 81 15.66 -4.03 -6.31
C GLU A 81 17.06 -4.66 -6.27
N LEU A 82 17.27 -5.65 -5.40
CA LEU A 82 18.55 -6.38 -5.32
C LEU A 82 18.84 -7.17 -6.60
N THR A 83 17.81 -7.77 -7.21
CA THR A 83 17.95 -8.52 -8.47
C THR A 83 18.29 -7.58 -9.63
N GLN A 84 17.68 -6.39 -9.69
CA GLN A 84 18.00 -5.40 -10.70
C GLN A 84 19.44 -4.89 -10.57
N ARG A 85 19.92 -4.60 -9.36
CA ARG A 85 21.30 -4.12 -9.15
C ARG A 85 22.36 -5.13 -9.61
N ARG A 86 22.15 -6.43 -9.36
CA ARG A 86 23.07 -7.49 -9.82
C ARG A 86 23.10 -7.69 -11.34
N ALA A 87 22.05 -7.29 -12.06
CA ALA A 87 22.00 -7.44 -13.52
C ALA A 87 22.70 -6.30 -14.26
N THR A 88 23.04 -5.21 -13.56
CA THR A 88 23.68 -4.01 -14.11
C THR A 88 25.18 -3.90 -13.76
N GLU A 89 25.70 -4.87 -12.99
CA GLU A 89 27.13 -5.06 -12.68
C GLU A 89 27.74 -6.11 -13.63
#